data_AF-A0A365MQV5-F1
#
_entry.id   AF-A0A365MQV5-F1
#
_cell.length_a   1.000
_cell.length_b   1.000
_cell.length_c   1.000
_cell.angle_alpha   90.00
_cell.angle_beta   90.00
_cell.angle_gamma   90.00
#
_symmetry.space_group_name_H-M   'P 1'
#
loop_
_entity.id
_entity.type
_entity.pdbx_description
1 polymer ?
#
loop_
_entity_poly.entity_id
_entity_poly.type
_entity_poly.pdbx_seq_one_letter_code
_entity_poly.pdbx_strand_id
1 'polypeptide(L)'
;MGARYAPCMRNVKGIQSVDKNAKDAVLPGLLCPNATRDDSFCPLHVVCGFGGDVPDPKFNGDINQSPEPNQWYRFITSIFMHAGLIHIIFNLLLQLTIAKEMEMAIGPVRFLLVYMSAGIFGNIMGGNYAPPGQPSVGASGALFGIIALVLLDLLYSWKDRRNPVKDLLFIILDMVIAFVLGLLPGLDNFVHIGGFLMGLSLGVCVLHSPNSLRRRMGQELSYAAVSPQTGETPPHFFKNPVGFFKGRKPLWWAWWLVRAAFLVMIIVVFIVLLNNFYKYHDTCDWCKYLNCLPINDWCDWGSFEHLKEPKSSS
;
A
#
# COMPACT_ATOMS: atom_id res chain seq x y z
N MET A 1 14.92 3.46 -10.97
CA MET A 1 14.05 4.65 -11.15
C MET A 1 12.59 4.25 -10.94
N GLY A 2 11.76 5.09 -10.29
CA GLY A 2 10.30 4.87 -10.15
C GLY A 2 9.83 4.34 -8.80
N ALA A 3 10.74 3.84 -7.94
CA ALA A 3 10.42 3.30 -6.61
C ALA A 3 9.82 4.37 -5.71
N ARG A 4 8.98 3.95 -4.75
CA ARG A 4 8.60 4.83 -3.65
C ARG A 4 9.87 5.13 -2.89
N TYR A 5 10.30 6.38 -2.93
CA TYR A 5 11.52 6.83 -2.28
C TYR A 5 11.27 8.26 -1.81
N ALA A 6 11.13 8.43 -0.49
CA ALA A 6 10.66 9.68 0.10
C ALA A 6 11.50 10.91 -0.32
N PRO A 7 12.84 10.83 -0.44
CA PRO A 7 13.66 11.95 -0.90
C PRO A 7 13.33 12.47 -2.30
N CYS A 8 12.79 11.65 -3.20
CA CYS A 8 12.34 12.11 -4.53
C CYS A 8 10.94 12.71 -4.52
N MET A 9 10.23 12.62 -3.40
CA MET A 9 8.80 12.92 -3.29
C MET A 9 8.51 14.05 -2.31
N ARG A 10 9.46 14.37 -1.41
CA ARG A 10 9.41 15.49 -0.46
C ARG A 10 10.79 15.77 0.13
N ASN A 11 10.93 16.88 0.83
CA ASN A 11 12.10 17.15 1.67
C ASN A 11 12.15 16.20 2.88
N VAL A 12 13.35 15.73 3.24
CA VAL A 12 13.56 14.73 4.31
C VAL A 12 14.62 15.22 5.29
N LYS A 13 14.27 15.28 6.57
CA LYS A 13 15.21 15.62 7.64
C LYS A 13 16.40 14.66 7.62
N GLY A 14 17.62 15.19 7.59
CA GLY A 14 18.86 14.39 7.45
C GLY A 14 19.42 14.30 6.04
N ILE A 15 18.73 14.79 5.00
CA ILE A 15 19.32 15.00 3.65
C ILE A 15 19.63 16.48 3.43
N GLN A 16 18.62 17.34 3.61
CA GLN A 16 18.74 18.79 3.46
C GLN A 16 19.61 19.44 4.55
N SER A 17 19.72 18.80 5.72
CA SER A 17 20.40 19.34 6.91
C SER A 17 21.84 18.82 7.11
N VAL A 18 22.43 18.12 6.14
CA VAL A 18 23.79 17.59 6.25
C VAL A 18 24.82 18.71 6.03
N ASP A 19 25.92 18.70 6.77
CA ASP A 19 27.03 19.64 6.59
C ASP A 19 27.89 19.26 5.37
N LYS A 20 28.06 20.20 4.43
CA LYS A 20 28.93 20.02 3.23
C LYS A 20 30.37 19.68 3.58
N ASN A 21 30.84 20.09 4.76
CA ASN A 21 32.22 19.90 5.19
C ASN A 21 32.45 18.59 5.94
N ALA A 22 31.40 17.84 6.27
CA ALA A 22 31.54 16.45 6.67
C ALA A 22 32.06 15.70 5.44
N LYS A 23 33.37 15.46 5.40
CA LYS A 23 34.06 14.72 4.32
C LYS A 23 33.51 13.30 4.10
N ASP A 24 32.63 12.85 5.00
CA ASP A 24 31.93 11.57 5.00
C ASP A 24 30.40 11.73 4.92
N ALA A 25 29.87 12.87 4.45
CA ALA A 25 28.46 13.08 4.10
C ALA A 25 28.05 12.25 2.85
N VAL A 26 28.51 11.00 2.80
CA VAL A 26 27.92 9.95 2.00
C VAL A 26 26.52 9.80 2.56
N LEU A 27 25.50 10.24 1.84
CA LEU A 27 24.15 9.73 2.05
C LEU A 27 24.26 8.20 1.83
N PRO A 28 24.27 7.36 2.87
CA PRO A 28 24.68 5.98 2.73
C PRO A 28 23.68 5.28 1.81
N GLY A 29 24.15 4.70 0.71
CA GLY A 29 23.33 3.88 -0.18
C GLY A 29 22.73 4.58 -1.41
N LEU A 30 23.07 5.84 -1.69
CA LEU A 30 22.72 6.50 -2.96
C LEU A 30 23.79 6.27 -4.04
N LEU A 31 24.00 5.00 -4.40
CA LEU A 31 24.85 4.64 -5.53
C LEU A 31 24.22 5.22 -6.80
N CYS A 32 25.02 5.95 -7.60
CA CYS A 32 24.54 6.38 -8.89
C CYS A 32 24.11 5.17 -9.73
N PRO A 33 23.04 5.27 -10.54
CA PRO A 33 22.59 4.17 -11.40
C PRO A 33 23.66 3.57 -12.32
N ASN A 34 24.75 4.31 -12.55
CA ASN A 34 25.87 3.95 -13.41
C ASN A 34 27.21 3.79 -12.66
N ALA A 35 27.18 3.75 -11.32
CA ALA A 35 28.38 3.60 -10.50
C ALA A 35 28.88 2.15 -10.53
N THR A 36 30.18 1.96 -10.79
CA THR A 36 30.89 0.68 -10.70
C THR A 36 31.76 0.57 -9.44
N ARG A 37 31.78 1.62 -8.61
CA ARG A 37 32.50 1.75 -7.35
C ARG A 37 31.68 2.61 -6.37
N ASP A 38 31.86 2.36 -5.07
CA ASP A 38 31.08 2.98 -3.97
C ASP A 38 31.57 4.40 -3.57
N ASP A 39 32.33 5.07 -4.42
CA ASP A 39 33.13 6.27 -4.10
C ASP A 39 32.59 7.58 -4.69
N SER A 40 31.42 7.58 -5.33
CA SER A 40 30.87 8.77 -6.02
C SER A 40 29.58 9.31 -5.40
N PHE A 41 29.65 10.56 -4.93
CA PHE A 41 28.49 11.36 -4.56
C PHE A 41 27.53 11.47 -5.75
N CYS A 42 26.28 11.04 -5.56
CA CYS A 42 25.24 11.16 -6.58
C CYS A 42 24.29 12.31 -6.26
N PRO A 43 24.16 13.32 -7.15
CA PRO A 43 23.14 14.35 -7.00
C PRO A 43 21.75 13.73 -6.94
N LEU A 44 20.86 14.31 -6.12
CA LEU A 44 19.53 13.75 -5.87
C LEU A 44 18.71 13.69 -7.16
N HIS A 45 18.84 14.70 -8.03
CA HIS A 45 18.17 14.72 -9.33
C HIS A 45 18.56 13.54 -10.23
N VAL A 46 19.81 13.05 -10.14
CA VAL A 46 20.29 11.89 -10.92
C VAL A 46 19.69 10.59 -10.39
N VAL A 47 19.66 10.43 -9.07
CA VAL A 47 19.08 9.23 -8.44
C VAL A 47 17.58 9.17 -8.69
N CYS A 48 16.90 10.30 -8.54
CA CYS A 48 15.47 10.39 -8.81
C CYS A 48 15.19 10.18 -10.31
N GLY A 49 16.06 10.66 -11.20
CA GLY A 49 15.87 10.55 -12.64
C GLY A 49 14.62 11.28 -13.12
N PHE A 50 14.04 10.84 -14.24
CA PHE A 50 12.87 11.45 -14.89
C PHE A 50 13.02 12.94 -15.23
N GLY A 51 14.17 13.34 -15.79
CA GLY A 51 14.31 14.68 -16.37
C GLY A 51 14.72 15.79 -15.40
N GLY A 52 15.07 15.48 -14.15
CA GLY A 52 15.67 16.45 -13.22
C GLY A 52 14.68 17.36 -12.50
N ASP A 53 13.38 17.02 -12.50
CA ASP A 53 12.33 17.76 -11.78
C ASP A 53 12.49 17.75 -10.25
N VAL A 54 13.46 16.99 -9.74
CA VAL A 54 13.81 16.96 -8.31
C VAL A 54 15.00 17.89 -8.07
N PRO A 55 14.84 18.96 -7.27
CA PRO A 55 15.93 19.86 -6.96
C PRO A 55 16.97 19.20 -6.06
N ASP A 56 18.25 19.51 -6.28
CA ASP A 56 19.30 19.06 -5.38
C ASP A 56 19.22 19.79 -4.03
N PRO A 57 19.45 19.09 -2.91
CA PRO A 57 19.34 19.67 -1.58
C PRO A 57 20.43 20.73 -1.36
N LYS A 58 20.05 21.86 -0.75
CA LYS A 58 21.00 22.84 -0.20
C LYS A 58 21.40 22.39 1.20
N PHE A 59 22.55 21.75 1.31
CA PHE A 59 23.19 21.37 2.57
C PHE A 59 23.36 22.56 3.54
N ASN A 60 23.28 22.31 4.85
CA ASN A 60 23.18 23.31 5.94
C ASN A 60 21.97 24.26 5.85
N GLY A 61 20.94 23.91 5.07
CA GLY A 61 19.70 24.69 4.97
C GLY A 61 18.60 24.22 5.93
N ASP A 62 17.53 25.01 6.01
CA ASP A 62 16.25 24.60 6.62
C ASP A 62 15.63 23.42 5.84
N ILE A 63 14.76 22.62 6.48
CA ILE A 63 14.01 21.53 5.84
C ILE A 63 13.01 22.05 4.80
N ASN A 64 12.53 23.29 4.95
CA ASN A 64 11.51 23.91 4.11
C ASN A 64 12.10 24.55 2.83
N GLN A 65 12.92 23.81 2.09
CA GLN A 65 13.55 24.33 0.87
C GLN A 65 12.58 24.33 -0.30
N SER A 66 12.50 25.42 -1.05
CA SER A 66 11.68 25.51 -2.26
C SER A 66 12.55 25.70 -3.51
N PRO A 67 12.25 25.04 -4.65
CA PRO A 67 11.18 24.05 -4.84
C PRO A 67 11.42 22.73 -4.07
N GLU A 68 10.35 21.99 -3.80
CA GLU A 68 10.42 20.67 -3.14
C GLU A 68 10.39 19.53 -4.18
N PRO A 69 11.03 18.38 -3.89
CA PRO A 69 10.81 17.16 -4.67
C PRO A 69 9.31 16.80 -4.70
N ASN A 70 8.75 16.47 -5.87
CA ASN A 70 7.32 16.15 -5.99
C ASN A 70 7.03 15.07 -7.04
N GLN A 71 7.75 13.94 -7.00
CA GLN A 71 7.46 12.80 -7.86
C GLN A 71 6.35 11.90 -7.29
N TRP A 72 5.16 12.47 -7.06
CA TRP A 72 4.00 11.80 -6.45
C TRP A 72 3.58 10.50 -7.15
N TYR A 73 3.80 10.41 -8.47
CA TYR A 73 3.49 9.23 -9.27
C TYR A 73 4.22 7.97 -8.79
N ARG A 74 5.27 8.11 -7.96
CA ARG A 74 5.97 7.00 -7.30
C ARG A 74 5.12 6.20 -6.34
N PHE A 75 4.00 6.75 -5.84
CA PHE A 75 3.00 5.96 -5.12
C PHE A 75 2.28 4.93 -6.02
N ILE A 76 2.29 5.15 -7.34
CA ILE A 76 1.66 4.28 -8.34
C ILE A 76 2.71 3.42 -9.04
N THR A 77 3.79 4.02 -9.54
CA THR A 77 4.80 3.30 -10.33
C THR A 77 5.52 2.21 -9.54
N SER A 78 5.64 2.38 -8.21
CA SER A 78 6.27 1.37 -7.33
C SER A 78 5.58 0.01 -7.40
N ILE A 79 4.26 -0.03 -7.65
CA ILE A 79 3.44 -1.24 -7.72
C ILE A 79 3.92 -2.18 -8.85
N PHE A 80 4.48 -1.61 -9.92
CA PHE A 80 4.83 -2.36 -11.13
C PHE A 80 6.28 -2.82 -11.18
N MET A 81 7.14 -2.36 -10.25
CA MET A 81 8.56 -2.74 -10.26
C MET A 81 8.85 -3.73 -9.14
N HIS A 82 9.96 -4.44 -9.28
CA HIS A 82 10.38 -5.46 -8.35
C HIS A 82 11.89 -5.38 -8.15
N ALA A 83 12.34 -5.67 -6.93
CA ALA A 83 13.75 -5.55 -6.54
C ALA A 83 14.67 -6.62 -7.16
N GLY A 84 14.10 -7.67 -7.77
CA GLY A 84 14.86 -8.75 -8.39
C GLY A 84 14.00 -9.91 -8.85
N LEU A 85 14.63 -10.93 -9.44
CA LEU A 85 13.94 -12.07 -10.06
C LEU A 85 13.14 -12.90 -9.04
N ILE A 86 13.71 -13.17 -7.87
CA ILE A 86 13.02 -13.92 -6.81
C ILE A 86 11.77 -13.14 -6.34
N HIS A 87 11.90 -11.83 -6.15
CA HIS A 87 10.80 -10.98 -5.69
C HIS A 87 9.63 -10.95 -6.70
N ILE A 88 9.91 -10.81 -8.00
CA ILE A 88 8.85 -10.87 -9.02
C ILE A 88 8.21 -12.26 -9.11
N ILE A 89 8.98 -13.35 -9.00
CA ILE A 89 8.43 -14.71 -9.03
C ILE A 89 7.43 -14.91 -7.90
N PHE A 90 7.76 -14.56 -6.65
CA PHE A 90 6.84 -14.70 -5.53
C PHE A 90 5.57 -13.85 -5.69
N ASN A 91 5.69 -12.60 -6.15
CA ASN A 91 4.52 -11.77 -6.43
C ASN A 91 3.65 -12.36 -7.55
N LEU A 92 4.26 -12.87 -8.63
CA LEU A 92 3.52 -13.49 -9.72
C LEU A 92 2.85 -14.79 -9.30
N LEU A 93 3.48 -15.60 -8.44
CA LEU A 93 2.86 -16.80 -7.88
C LEU A 93 1.60 -16.44 -7.08
N LEU A 94 1.68 -15.46 -6.17
CA LEU A 94 0.52 -14.98 -5.42
C LEU A 94 -0.54 -14.33 -6.33
N GLN A 95 -0.11 -13.58 -7.35
CA GLN A 95 -1.01 -12.96 -8.33
C GLN A 95 -1.79 -14.02 -9.12
N LEU A 96 -1.11 -15.05 -9.64
CA LEU A 96 -1.71 -16.07 -10.50
C LEU A 96 -2.52 -17.13 -9.75
N THR A 97 -2.31 -17.24 -8.43
CA THR A 97 -3.08 -18.14 -7.56
C THR A 97 -4.25 -17.39 -6.94
N ILE A 98 -3.98 -16.54 -5.96
CA ILE A 98 -5.00 -15.89 -5.14
C ILE A 98 -5.70 -14.77 -5.92
N ALA A 99 -4.92 -13.91 -6.59
CA ALA A 99 -5.49 -12.72 -7.21
C ALA A 99 -6.33 -13.05 -8.45
N LYS A 100 -5.89 -14.02 -9.25
CA LYS A 100 -6.67 -14.56 -10.38
C LYS A 100 -8.02 -15.11 -9.92
N GLU A 101 -8.04 -15.95 -8.88
CA GLU A 101 -9.29 -16.52 -8.37
C GLU A 101 -10.24 -15.42 -7.87
N MET A 102 -9.70 -14.42 -7.16
CA MET A 102 -10.49 -13.28 -6.70
C MET A 102 -11.00 -12.42 -7.87
N GLU A 103 -10.18 -12.16 -8.89
CA GLU A 103 -10.58 -11.43 -10.09
C GLU A 103 -11.74 -12.13 -10.81
N MET A 104 -11.66 -13.46 -10.96
CA MET A 104 -12.73 -14.27 -11.54
C MET A 104 -14.03 -14.20 -10.71
N ALA A 105 -13.93 -14.12 -9.38
CA ALA A 105 -15.08 -14.07 -8.48
C ALA A 105 -15.80 -12.72 -8.49
N ILE A 106 -15.06 -11.60 -8.47
CA ILE A 106 -15.64 -10.25 -8.31
C ILE A 106 -15.70 -9.44 -9.61
N GLY A 107 -15.04 -9.93 -10.66
CA GLY A 107 -14.92 -9.28 -11.97
C GLY A 107 -13.76 -8.27 -12.05
N PRO A 108 -13.26 -8.01 -13.27
CA PRO A 108 -12.01 -7.28 -13.50
C PRO A 108 -12.04 -5.83 -13.03
N VAL A 109 -13.17 -5.12 -13.19
CA VAL A 109 -13.27 -3.70 -12.79
C VAL A 109 -13.16 -3.54 -11.27
N ARG A 110 -13.88 -4.36 -10.52
CA ARG A 110 -13.88 -4.33 -9.04
C ARG A 110 -12.52 -4.76 -8.51
N PHE A 111 -11.94 -5.79 -9.10
CA PHE A 111 -10.59 -6.24 -8.80
C PHE A 111 -9.56 -5.13 -9.02
N LEU A 112 -9.55 -4.50 -10.20
CA LEU A 112 -8.62 -3.41 -10.51
C LEU A 112 -8.73 -2.24 -9.53
N LEU A 113 -9.96 -1.84 -9.18
CA LEU A 113 -10.18 -0.75 -8.22
C LEU A 113 -9.57 -1.07 -6.85
N VAL A 114 -9.82 -2.28 -6.31
CA VAL A 114 -9.25 -2.66 -5.02
C VAL A 114 -7.74 -2.84 -5.11
N TYR A 115 -7.24 -3.51 -6.15
CA TYR A 115 -5.82 -3.77 -6.37
C TYR A 115 -5.01 -2.48 -6.43
N MET A 116 -5.41 -1.54 -7.29
CA MET A 116 -4.71 -0.26 -7.43
C MET A 116 -4.84 0.59 -6.16
N SER A 117 -6.03 0.67 -5.56
CA SER A 117 -6.23 1.48 -4.36
C SER A 117 -5.44 0.94 -3.17
N ALA A 118 -5.39 -0.39 -2.99
CA ALA A 118 -4.60 -1.04 -1.95
C ALA A 118 -3.10 -0.81 -2.14
N GLY A 119 -2.60 -0.96 -3.37
CA GLY A 119 -1.20 -0.66 -3.68
C GLY A 119 -0.84 0.80 -3.41
N ILE A 120 -1.65 1.75 -3.88
CA ILE A 120 -1.40 3.18 -3.69
C ILE A 120 -1.46 3.56 -2.21
N PHE A 121 -2.51 3.13 -1.50
CA PHE A 121 -2.68 3.43 -0.09
C PHE A 121 -1.57 2.80 0.77
N GLY A 122 -1.17 1.57 0.45
CA GLY A 122 -0.01 0.93 1.05
C GLY A 122 1.25 1.78 0.88
N ASN A 123 1.54 2.23 -0.35
CA ASN A 123 2.70 3.10 -0.60
C ASN A 123 2.62 4.46 0.12
N ILE A 124 1.43 5.04 0.28
CA ILE A 124 1.25 6.27 1.07
C ILE A 124 1.53 6.01 2.55
N MET A 125 1.01 4.92 3.11
CA MET A 125 1.25 4.54 4.50
C MET A 125 2.74 4.24 4.74
N GLY A 126 3.39 3.48 3.86
CA GLY A 126 4.82 3.23 3.89
C GLY A 126 5.65 4.52 3.74
N GLY A 127 5.21 5.47 2.92
CA GLY A 127 5.88 6.78 2.79
C GLY A 127 5.91 7.59 4.08
N ASN A 128 4.90 7.43 4.95
CA ASN A 128 4.82 8.12 6.22
C ASN A 128 5.70 7.49 7.30
N TYR A 129 5.73 6.16 7.37
CA TYR A 129 6.25 5.45 8.55
C TYR A 129 7.45 4.54 8.29
N ALA A 130 7.71 4.16 7.04
CA ALA A 130 8.93 3.43 6.71
C ALA A 130 10.13 4.39 6.69
N PRO A 131 11.36 3.89 6.97
CA PRO A 131 12.56 4.70 6.90
C PRO A 131 12.68 5.39 5.52
N PRO A 132 12.90 6.72 5.48
CA PRO A 132 12.79 7.48 4.24
C PRO A 132 13.88 7.13 3.22
N GLY A 133 15.04 6.64 3.68
CA GLY A 133 16.14 6.19 2.83
C GLY A 133 15.97 4.78 2.27
N GLN A 134 14.89 4.08 2.57
CA GLN A 134 14.59 2.78 1.97
C GLN A 134 13.66 2.93 0.76
N PRO A 135 14.10 2.56 -0.46
CA PRO A 135 13.21 2.49 -1.61
C PRO A 135 12.27 1.28 -1.47
N SER A 136 11.00 1.48 -1.80
CA SER A 136 9.98 0.43 -1.77
C SER A 136 9.39 0.20 -3.16
N VAL A 137 9.25 -1.08 -3.52
CA VAL A 137 8.78 -1.57 -4.82
C VAL A 137 7.98 -2.86 -4.62
N GLY A 138 7.09 -3.16 -5.55
CA GLY A 138 6.41 -4.44 -5.63
C GLY A 138 4.90 -4.32 -5.61
N ALA A 139 4.26 -5.32 -6.21
CA ALA A 139 2.82 -5.52 -6.18
C ALA A 139 2.29 -5.96 -4.81
N SER A 140 3.16 -6.28 -3.86
CA SER A 140 2.81 -6.92 -2.58
C SER A 140 1.77 -6.16 -1.77
N GLY A 141 1.82 -4.81 -1.70
CA GLY A 141 0.77 -4.02 -1.05
C GLY A 141 -0.62 -4.24 -1.66
N ALA A 142 -0.71 -4.32 -2.99
CA ALA A 142 -1.96 -4.63 -3.68
C ALA A 142 -2.42 -6.07 -3.39
N LEU A 143 -1.49 -7.04 -3.40
CA LEU A 143 -1.77 -8.44 -3.07
C LEU A 143 -2.27 -8.62 -1.64
N PHE A 144 -1.73 -7.89 -0.66
CA PHE A 144 -2.25 -7.88 0.71
C PHE A 144 -3.68 -7.33 0.77
N GLY A 145 -4.01 -6.36 -0.09
CA GLY A 145 -5.39 -5.92 -0.27
C GLY A 145 -6.30 -7.01 -0.84
N ILE A 146 -5.79 -7.87 -1.72
CA ILE A 146 -6.52 -9.05 -2.22
C ILE A 146 -6.66 -10.11 -1.12
N ILE A 147 -5.64 -10.36 -0.30
CA ILE A 147 -5.74 -11.27 0.85
C ILE A 147 -6.84 -10.78 1.81
N ALA A 148 -6.94 -9.47 2.04
CA ALA A 148 -8.05 -8.89 2.80
C ALA A 148 -9.43 -9.15 2.16
N LEU A 149 -9.55 -9.10 0.83
CA LEU A 149 -10.78 -9.49 0.14
C LEU A 149 -11.10 -10.98 0.33
N VAL A 150 -10.09 -11.86 0.26
CA VAL A 150 -10.27 -13.30 0.49
C VAL A 150 -10.74 -13.56 1.90
N LEU A 151 -10.14 -12.90 2.89
CA LEU A 151 -10.57 -12.97 4.27
C LEU A 151 -12.03 -12.50 4.42
N LEU A 152 -12.37 -11.37 3.81
CA LEU A 152 -13.73 -10.83 3.88
C LEU A 152 -14.76 -11.76 3.21
N ASP A 153 -14.41 -12.34 2.06
CA ASP A 153 -15.23 -13.36 1.37
C ASP A 153 -15.44 -14.61 2.25
N LEU A 154 -14.37 -15.10 2.89
CA LEU A 154 -14.44 -16.21 3.84
C LEU A 154 -15.39 -15.89 5.00
N LEU A 155 -15.30 -14.69 5.59
CA LEU A 155 -16.19 -14.26 6.67
C LEU A 155 -17.65 -14.14 6.20
N TYR A 156 -17.88 -13.67 4.97
CA TYR A 156 -19.22 -13.53 4.39
C TYR A 156 -19.87 -14.86 4.02
N SER A 157 -19.05 -15.85 3.67
CA SER A 157 -19.44 -17.20 3.27
C SER A 157 -19.23 -18.26 4.38
N TRP A 158 -18.92 -17.83 5.61
CA TRP A 158 -18.48 -18.71 6.71
C TRP A 158 -19.37 -19.96 6.91
N LYS A 159 -20.69 -19.79 6.85
CA LYS A 159 -21.66 -20.88 7.05
C LYS A 159 -21.83 -21.81 5.84
N ASP A 160 -21.45 -21.34 4.66
CA ASP A 160 -21.58 -22.09 3.41
C ASP A 160 -20.28 -22.85 3.08
N ARG A 161 -19.16 -22.54 3.75
CA ARG A 161 -17.87 -23.24 3.58
C ARG A 161 -17.82 -24.55 4.37
N ARG A 162 -17.14 -25.55 3.79
CA ARG A 162 -16.97 -26.88 4.40
C ARG A 162 -16.11 -26.85 5.67
N ASN A 163 -14.98 -26.13 5.64
CA ASN A 163 -14.03 -26.06 6.76
C ASN A 163 -13.51 -24.61 6.97
N PRO A 164 -14.37 -23.64 7.34
CA PRO A 164 -14.01 -22.22 7.38
C PRO A 164 -12.87 -21.89 8.36
N VAL A 165 -12.75 -22.64 9.46
CA VAL A 165 -11.66 -22.46 10.44
C VAL A 165 -10.30 -22.83 9.84
N LYS A 166 -10.24 -23.89 9.03
CA LYS A 166 -8.98 -24.28 8.38
C LYS A 166 -8.55 -23.23 7.38
N ASP A 167 -9.48 -22.75 6.55
CA ASP A 167 -9.23 -21.68 5.58
C ASP A 167 -8.73 -20.40 6.30
N LEU A 168 -9.35 -20.04 7.43
CA LEU A 168 -8.93 -18.90 8.24
C LEU A 168 -7.51 -19.08 8.79
N LEU A 169 -7.18 -20.28 9.30
CA LEU A 169 -5.85 -20.57 9.83
C LEU A 169 -4.78 -20.49 8.74
N PHE A 170 -5.06 -20.94 7.51
CA PHE A 170 -4.13 -20.77 6.39
C PHE A 170 -3.91 -19.30 6.03
N ILE A 171 -4.98 -18.50 5.96
CA ILE A 171 -4.85 -17.05 5.69
C ILE A 171 -4.04 -16.35 6.80
N ILE A 172 -4.31 -16.67 8.07
CA ILE A 172 -3.56 -16.09 9.19
C ILE A 172 -2.09 -16.52 9.15
N LEU A 173 -1.82 -17.80 8.85
CA LEU A 173 -0.45 -18.31 8.72
C LEU A 173 0.29 -17.58 7.60
N ASP A 174 -0.31 -17.41 6.43
CA ASP A 174 0.27 -16.69 5.30
C ASP A 174 0.56 -15.22 5.66
N MET A 175 -0.37 -14.56 6.36
CA MET A 175 -0.16 -13.19 6.85
C MET A 175 0.99 -13.08 7.84
N VAL A 176 1.10 -14.03 8.78
CA VAL A 176 2.19 -14.06 9.77
C VAL A 176 3.53 -14.29 9.06
N ILE A 177 3.59 -15.26 8.15
CA ILE A 177 4.82 -15.54 7.37
C ILE A 177 5.22 -14.29 6.60
N ALA A 178 4.28 -13.65 5.89
CA ALA A 178 4.58 -12.48 5.08
C ALA A 178 5.03 -11.27 5.92
N PHE A 179 4.43 -11.05 7.10
CA PHE A 179 4.86 -9.99 8.03
C PHE A 179 6.24 -10.26 8.63
N VAL A 180 6.53 -11.51 9.01
CA VAL A 180 7.85 -11.93 9.52
C VAL A 180 8.91 -11.76 8.44
N LEU A 181 8.63 -12.17 7.20
CA LEU A 181 9.52 -11.93 6.08
C LEU A 181 9.70 -10.43 5.85
N GLY A 182 8.66 -9.62 6.01
CA GLY A 182 8.73 -8.16 5.87
C GLY A 182 9.57 -7.44 6.92
N LEU A 183 10.02 -8.13 7.99
CA LEU A 183 11.02 -7.60 8.93
C LEU A 183 12.46 -7.71 8.40
N LEU A 184 12.67 -8.39 7.27
CA LEU A 184 13.95 -8.45 6.59
C LEU A 184 14.26 -7.09 5.92
N PRO A 185 15.54 -6.68 5.87
CA PRO A 185 15.94 -5.44 5.20
C PRO A 185 15.47 -5.39 3.75
N GLY A 186 14.87 -4.26 3.34
CA GLY A 186 14.41 -4.03 1.97
C GLY A 186 12.95 -4.37 1.72
N LEU A 187 12.21 -4.82 2.74
CA LEU A 187 10.77 -5.01 2.70
C LEU A 187 10.05 -3.96 3.54
N ASP A 188 8.79 -3.68 3.18
CA ASP A 188 8.01 -2.56 3.70
C ASP A 188 6.69 -3.08 4.28
N ASN A 189 6.71 -3.45 5.56
CA ASN A 189 5.52 -3.96 6.26
C ASN A 189 4.40 -2.90 6.36
N PHE A 190 4.73 -1.60 6.39
CA PHE A 190 3.71 -0.54 6.34
C PHE A 190 2.93 -0.55 5.02
N VAL A 191 3.58 -0.89 3.90
CA VAL A 191 2.89 -1.09 2.62
C VAL A 191 1.93 -2.27 2.69
N HIS A 192 2.33 -3.38 3.30
CA HIS A 192 1.48 -4.56 3.49
C HIS A 192 0.29 -4.29 4.39
N ILE A 193 0.52 -3.64 5.54
CA ILE A 193 -0.54 -3.24 6.48
C ILE A 193 -1.52 -2.29 5.80
N GLY A 194 -1.01 -1.23 5.15
CA GLY A 194 -1.85 -0.26 4.45
C GLY A 194 -2.67 -0.91 3.33
N GLY A 195 -2.04 -1.76 2.54
CA GLY A 195 -2.72 -2.53 1.49
C GLY A 195 -3.85 -3.40 2.04
N PHE A 196 -3.59 -4.15 3.12
CA PHE A 196 -4.58 -4.98 3.78
C PHE A 196 -5.76 -4.17 4.34
N LEU A 197 -5.49 -3.06 5.04
CA LEU A 197 -6.54 -2.18 5.61
C LEU A 197 -7.42 -1.55 4.52
N MET A 198 -6.80 -1.09 3.43
CA MET A 198 -7.54 -0.57 2.28
C MET A 198 -8.36 -1.67 1.59
N GLY A 199 -7.80 -2.87 1.42
CA GLY A 199 -8.50 -4.03 0.88
C GLY A 199 -9.72 -4.44 1.70
N LEU A 200 -9.62 -4.46 3.04
CA LEU A 200 -10.75 -4.73 3.93
C LEU A 200 -11.84 -3.67 3.76
N SER A 201 -11.44 -2.40 3.79
CA SER A 201 -12.38 -1.27 3.78
C SER A 201 -13.11 -1.14 2.44
N LEU A 202 -12.38 -1.22 1.32
CA LEU A 202 -12.99 -1.26 -0.02
C LEU A 202 -13.73 -2.57 -0.27
N GLY A 203 -13.28 -3.69 0.30
CA GLY A 203 -13.99 -4.96 0.24
C GLY A 203 -15.40 -4.85 0.78
N VAL A 204 -15.61 -4.18 1.92
CA VAL A 204 -16.96 -3.96 2.48
C VAL A 204 -17.84 -3.15 1.51
N CYS A 205 -17.24 -2.19 0.79
CA CYS A 205 -17.94 -1.34 -0.17
C CYS A 205 -18.27 -2.06 -1.49
N VAL A 206 -17.34 -2.86 -2.01
CA VAL A 206 -17.35 -3.41 -3.38
C VAL A 206 -17.88 -4.85 -3.44
N LEU A 207 -17.62 -5.68 -2.41
CA LEU A 207 -18.16 -7.04 -2.35
C LEU A 207 -19.67 -7.02 -2.07
N HIS A 208 -20.39 -8.03 -2.56
CA HIS A 208 -21.81 -8.19 -2.22
C HIS A 208 -21.98 -8.42 -0.71
N SER A 209 -23.18 -8.07 -0.22
CA SER A 209 -23.53 -8.25 1.19
C SER A 209 -23.38 -9.72 1.61
N PRO A 210 -23.01 -10.01 2.88
CA PRO A 210 -22.87 -11.36 3.40
C PRO A 210 -24.06 -12.26 3.03
N ASN A 211 -23.83 -13.53 2.71
CA ASN A 211 -24.89 -14.44 2.26
C ASN A 211 -26.05 -14.53 3.26
N SER A 212 -25.73 -14.48 4.56
CA SER A 212 -26.70 -14.46 5.67
C SER A 212 -27.58 -13.21 5.68
N LEU A 213 -26.98 -12.03 5.45
CA LEU A 213 -27.67 -10.75 5.38
C LEU A 213 -28.51 -10.66 4.09
N ARG A 214 -27.94 -11.14 2.98
CA ARG A 214 -28.59 -11.22 1.68
C ARG A 214 -29.87 -12.06 1.73
N ARG A 215 -29.83 -13.26 2.35
CA ARG A 215 -31.01 -14.10 2.60
C ARG A 215 -32.08 -13.36 3.43
N ARG A 216 -31.68 -12.60 4.46
CA ARG A 216 -32.61 -11.78 5.27
C ARG A 216 -33.20 -10.60 4.49
N MET A 217 -32.41 -10.01 3.59
CA MET A 217 -32.82 -8.91 2.71
C MET A 217 -33.70 -9.38 1.53
N GLY A 218 -33.77 -10.69 1.25
CA GLY A 218 -34.55 -11.25 0.14
C GLY A 218 -33.93 -11.03 -1.25
N GLN A 219 -32.60 -10.86 -1.32
CA GLN A 219 -31.89 -10.73 -2.60
C GLN A 219 -31.32 -12.10 -3.02
N GLU A 220 -31.96 -12.83 -3.92
CA GLU A 220 -31.51 -14.18 -4.33
C GLU A 220 -30.28 -14.18 -5.28
N LEU A 221 -29.83 -13.05 -5.82
CA LEU A 221 -28.73 -13.06 -6.79
C LEU A 221 -27.36 -13.35 -6.14
N SER A 222 -26.87 -14.57 -6.38
CA SER A 222 -25.49 -15.00 -6.22
C SER A 222 -24.57 -14.31 -7.23
N TYR A 223 -23.26 -14.30 -6.98
CA TYR A 223 -22.22 -14.01 -7.98
C TYR A 223 -22.15 -15.15 -9.02
N ALA A 224 -23.29 -15.65 -9.48
CA ALA A 224 -23.29 -16.57 -10.59
C ALA A 224 -22.61 -15.84 -11.74
N ALA A 225 -21.41 -16.32 -12.09
CA ALA A 225 -20.66 -15.95 -13.26
C ALA A 225 -21.66 -15.74 -14.39
N VAL A 226 -21.48 -14.65 -15.17
CA VAL A 226 -22.27 -14.30 -16.35
C VAL A 226 -22.76 -15.58 -17.05
N SER A 227 -23.96 -16.01 -16.69
CA SER A 227 -24.65 -17.13 -17.30
C SER A 227 -25.76 -16.46 -18.08
N PRO A 228 -25.74 -16.52 -19.42
CA PRO A 228 -26.71 -15.83 -20.27
C PRO A 228 -28.02 -16.63 -20.32
N GLN A 229 -28.57 -16.99 -19.15
CA GLN A 229 -29.82 -17.72 -19.06
C GLN A 229 -30.68 -17.17 -17.94
N THR A 230 -31.25 -16.00 -18.20
CA THR A 230 -32.65 -15.63 -17.94
C THR A 230 -32.84 -14.18 -18.41
N GLY A 231 -33.75 -13.98 -19.35
CA GLY A 231 -33.93 -12.75 -20.15
C GLY A 231 -34.48 -11.53 -19.39
N GLU A 232 -34.12 -11.34 -18.12
CA GLU A 232 -34.46 -10.12 -17.38
C GLU A 232 -33.18 -9.48 -16.88
N THR A 233 -32.62 -8.61 -17.72
CA THR A 233 -31.61 -7.65 -17.26
C THR A 233 -32.28 -6.72 -16.25
N PRO A 234 -31.85 -6.68 -14.98
CA PRO A 234 -32.42 -5.74 -14.02
C PRO A 234 -32.25 -4.32 -14.59
N PRO A 235 -33.28 -3.46 -14.51
CA PRO A 235 -33.24 -2.15 -15.15
C PRO A 235 -32.04 -1.38 -14.62
N HIS A 236 -31.18 -0.97 -15.55
CA HIS A 236 -30.02 -0.13 -15.27
C HIS A 236 -30.47 1.10 -14.46
N PHE A 237 -29.79 1.42 -13.36
CA PHE A 237 -30.17 2.49 -12.41
C PHE A 237 -30.62 3.80 -13.09
N PHE A 238 -29.97 4.14 -14.20
CA PHE A 238 -30.25 5.32 -15.01
C PHE A 238 -31.65 5.36 -15.66
N LYS A 239 -32.34 4.23 -15.82
CA LYS A 239 -33.67 4.18 -16.45
C LYS A 239 -34.83 4.30 -15.46
N ASN A 240 -34.64 4.00 -14.17
CA ASN A 240 -35.68 4.10 -13.14
C ASN A 240 -35.09 4.26 -11.72
N PRO A 241 -34.58 5.46 -11.36
CA PRO A 241 -33.89 5.67 -10.09
C PRO A 241 -34.82 5.49 -8.88
N VAL A 242 -36.10 5.86 -8.99
CA VAL A 242 -37.06 5.75 -7.89
C VAL A 242 -37.46 4.29 -7.63
N GLY A 243 -37.51 3.45 -8.67
CA GLY A 243 -37.79 2.03 -8.56
C GLY A 243 -36.69 1.24 -7.84
N PHE A 244 -35.44 1.72 -7.92
CA PHE A 244 -34.30 1.08 -7.25
C PHE A 244 -34.41 1.07 -5.71
N PHE A 245 -35.01 2.12 -5.14
CA PHE A 245 -35.15 2.33 -3.70
C PHE A 245 -36.50 1.87 -3.12
N LYS A 246 -37.53 1.67 -3.95
CA LYS A 246 -38.88 1.34 -3.49
C LYS A 246 -38.95 -0.10 -2.92
N GLY A 247 -39.52 -0.25 -1.72
CA GLY A 247 -39.78 -1.56 -1.09
C GLY A 247 -38.59 -2.24 -0.39
N ARG A 248 -37.49 -1.51 -0.13
CA ARG A 248 -36.31 -2.07 0.57
C ARG A 248 -36.55 -2.22 2.08
N LYS A 249 -36.11 -3.35 2.64
CA LYS A 249 -36.15 -3.63 4.09
C LYS A 249 -35.18 -2.72 4.87
N PRO A 250 -35.43 -2.42 6.15
CA PRO A 250 -34.56 -1.54 6.96
C PRO A 250 -33.10 -2.04 7.07
N LEU A 251 -32.89 -3.36 7.10
CA LEU A 251 -31.55 -3.96 7.11
C LEU A 251 -30.71 -3.60 5.88
N TRP A 252 -31.34 -3.36 4.72
CA TRP A 252 -30.64 -2.93 3.52
C TRP A 252 -30.09 -1.52 3.67
N TRP A 253 -30.88 -0.60 4.22
CA TRP A 253 -30.45 0.77 4.51
C TRP A 253 -29.33 0.81 5.55
N ALA A 254 -29.43 0.02 6.61
CA ALA A 254 -28.37 -0.10 7.62
C ALA A 254 -27.05 -0.55 6.98
N TRP A 255 -27.08 -1.54 6.08
CA TRP A 255 -25.87 -2.00 5.39
C TRP A 255 -25.28 -0.95 4.42
N TRP A 256 -26.13 -0.17 3.75
CA TRP A 256 -25.68 0.94 2.92
C TRP A 256 -25.04 2.07 3.74
N LEU A 257 -25.56 2.35 4.93
CA LEU A 257 -24.94 3.31 5.85
C LEU A 257 -23.55 2.83 6.30
N VAL A 258 -23.37 1.54 6.57
CA VAL A 258 -22.05 0.96 6.87
C VAL A 258 -21.09 1.18 5.71
N ARG A 259 -21.50 0.86 4.48
CA ARG A 259 -20.66 1.10 3.29
C ARG A 259 -20.30 2.56 3.11
N ALA A 260 -21.26 3.47 3.28
CA ALA A 260 -21.01 4.90 3.20
C ALA A 260 -20.01 5.37 4.28
N ALA A 261 -20.15 4.87 5.51
CA ALA A 261 -19.23 5.19 6.60
C ALA A 261 -17.79 4.71 6.31
N PHE A 262 -17.62 3.48 5.79
CA PHE A 262 -16.31 2.98 5.37
C PHE A 262 -15.72 3.82 4.23
N LEU A 263 -16.52 4.19 3.23
CA LEU A 263 -16.05 5.05 2.13
C LEU A 263 -15.56 6.42 2.63
N VAL A 264 -16.32 7.05 3.53
CA VAL A 264 -15.93 8.34 4.12
C VAL A 264 -14.66 8.19 4.95
N MET A 265 -14.57 7.13 5.77
CA MET A 265 -13.39 6.86 6.58
C MET A 265 -12.13 6.67 5.73
N ILE A 266 -12.22 5.93 4.61
CA ILE A 266 -11.10 5.77 3.67
C ILE A 266 -10.64 7.12 3.12
N ILE A 267 -11.56 7.99 2.69
CA ILE A 267 -11.23 9.31 2.14
C ILE A 267 -10.54 10.18 3.20
N VAL A 268 -11.08 10.20 4.43
CA VAL A 268 -10.50 10.97 5.53
C VAL A 268 -9.08 10.48 5.84
N VAL A 269 -8.88 9.17 6.00
CA VAL A 269 -7.56 8.59 6.30
C VAL A 269 -6.58 8.86 5.15
N PHE A 270 -7.01 8.76 3.90
CA PHE A 270 -6.19 9.08 2.74
C PHE A 270 -5.69 10.54 2.76
N ILE A 271 -6.60 11.49 3.04
CA ILE A 271 -6.27 12.91 3.15
C ILE A 271 -5.31 13.16 4.32
N VAL A 272 -5.56 12.54 5.48
CA VAL A 272 -4.71 12.67 6.66
C VAL A 272 -3.30 12.16 6.38
N LEU A 273 -3.15 10.98 5.77
CA LEU A 273 -1.84 10.41 5.46
C LEU A 273 -1.08 11.22 4.40
N LEU A 274 -1.76 11.79 3.41
CA LEU A 274 -1.11 12.68 2.43
C LEU A 274 -0.68 14.00 3.07
N ASN A 275 -1.53 14.61 3.91
CA ASN A 275 -1.15 15.81 4.64
C ASN A 275 0.00 15.55 5.60
N ASN A 276 0.02 14.40 6.28
CA ASN A 276 1.14 14.02 7.11
C ASN A 276 2.41 13.82 6.27
N PHE A 277 2.30 13.16 5.12
CA PHE A 277 3.44 12.92 4.24
C PHE A 277 4.04 14.22 3.69
N TYR A 278 3.23 15.20 3.27
CA TYR A 278 3.73 16.40 2.58
C TYR A 278 3.89 17.65 3.47
N LYS A 279 3.25 17.72 4.64
CA LYS A 279 3.21 18.94 5.47
C LYS A 279 3.71 18.74 6.88
N TYR A 280 3.10 17.82 7.62
CA TYR A 280 3.37 17.69 9.06
C TYR A 280 4.63 16.89 9.35
N HIS A 281 4.86 15.83 8.57
CA HIS A 281 6.00 14.94 8.70
C HIS A 281 6.07 14.26 10.07
N ASP A 282 4.92 13.99 10.70
CA ASP A 282 4.88 13.30 11.99
C ASP A 282 5.32 11.85 11.80
N THR A 283 6.33 11.47 12.57
CA THR A 283 6.87 10.11 12.64
C THR A 283 6.61 9.52 14.02
N CYS A 284 6.75 8.20 14.12
CA CYS A 284 6.58 7.45 15.36
C CYS A 284 7.87 6.70 15.71
N ASP A 285 8.35 6.87 16.93
CA ASP A 285 9.64 6.32 17.37
C ASP A 285 9.68 4.78 17.36
N TRP A 286 8.53 4.14 17.60
CA TRP A 286 8.39 2.69 17.65
C TRP A 286 8.08 2.07 16.27
N CYS A 287 7.68 2.87 15.28
CA CYS A 287 7.24 2.37 13.99
C CYS A 287 8.34 1.63 13.22
N LYS A 288 9.62 1.98 13.45
CA LYS A 288 10.74 1.24 12.87
C LYS A 288 10.66 -0.25 13.16
N TYR A 289 10.27 -0.66 14.37
CA TYR A 289 10.18 -2.06 14.78
C TYR A 289 9.06 -2.87 14.09
N LEU A 290 8.16 -2.21 13.35
CA LEU A 290 7.24 -2.91 12.46
C LEU A 290 7.88 -3.32 11.13
N ASN A 291 8.98 -2.68 10.72
CA ASN A 291 9.71 -2.94 9.48
C ASN A 291 11.06 -3.65 9.69
N CYS A 292 11.50 -3.84 10.93
CA CYS A 292 12.83 -4.38 11.21
C CYS A 292 12.87 -5.11 12.55
N LEU A 293 13.85 -6.02 12.68
CA LEU A 293 14.28 -6.54 13.97
C LEU A 293 15.50 -5.76 14.48
N PRO A 294 15.60 -5.47 15.79
CA PRO A 294 16.75 -4.77 16.38
C PRO A 294 17.96 -5.71 16.49
N ILE A 295 18.45 -6.18 15.35
CA ILE A 295 19.59 -7.09 15.21
C ILE A 295 20.53 -6.46 14.18
N ASN A 296 21.83 -6.39 14.48
CA ASN A 296 22.87 -5.90 13.57
C ASN A 296 22.53 -4.57 12.87
N ASP A 297 21.96 -3.61 13.61
CA ASP A 297 21.59 -2.27 13.11
C ASP A 297 20.62 -2.27 11.90
N TRP A 298 19.83 -3.34 11.71
CA TRP A 298 18.88 -3.42 10.59
C TRP A 298 17.79 -2.35 10.65
N CYS A 299 17.41 -1.93 11.85
CA CYS A 299 16.43 -0.86 12.06
C CYS A 299 16.94 0.53 11.72
N ASP A 300 18.25 0.67 11.63
CA ASP A 300 18.94 1.91 11.32
C ASP A 300 19.24 2.02 9.81
N TRP A 301 19.06 0.91 9.07
CA TRP A 301 19.22 0.87 7.63
C TRP A 301 18.22 1.79 6.93
N GLY A 302 18.72 2.78 6.17
CA GLY A 302 17.90 3.80 5.52
C GLY A 302 17.31 4.86 6.45
N SER A 303 17.69 4.87 7.72
CA SER A 303 17.52 6.04 8.60
C SER A 303 18.63 7.07 8.30
N PHE A 304 18.25 8.34 8.20
CA PHE A 304 19.21 9.44 8.05
C PHE A 304 19.64 10.05 9.40
N GLU A 305 19.24 9.45 10.53
CA GLU A 305 19.55 9.98 11.87
C GLU A 305 21.06 9.94 12.19
N HIS A 306 21.79 8.96 11.68
CA HIS A 306 23.25 8.83 11.88
C HIS A 306 24.08 9.90 11.16
N LEU A 307 23.48 10.66 10.25
CA LEU A 307 24.16 11.76 9.55
C LEU A 307 24.29 13.04 10.40
N LYS A 308 23.74 13.04 11.63
CA LYS A 308 23.84 14.17 12.56
C LYS A 308 25.08 14.18 13.43
N GLU A 309 25.74 13.04 13.65
CA GLU A 309 26.84 12.97 14.61
C GLU A 309 28.09 12.38 13.94
N PRO A 310 29.25 13.06 13.98
CA PRO A 310 30.50 12.39 13.69
C PRO A 310 30.64 11.26 14.70
N LYS A 311 30.78 10.01 14.22
CA LYS A 311 31.15 8.88 15.08
C LYS A 311 32.40 9.30 15.84
N SER A 312 32.29 9.56 17.15
CA SER A 312 33.47 9.66 18.00
C SER A 312 34.05 8.24 18.06
N SER A 313 35.07 8.01 17.26
CA SER A 313 35.90 6.82 17.35
C SER A 313 36.56 6.79 18.73
N SER A 314 36.11 5.87 19.58
CA SER A 314 36.86 5.38 20.75
C SER A 314 37.58 4.09 20.38
#